data_AF-A0A0K0DEU9-F1
#
_entry.id   AF-A0A0K0DEU9-F1
#
_cell.length_a   1.000
_cell.length_b   1.000
_cell.length_c   1.000
_cell.angle_alpha   90.00
_cell.angle_beta   90.00
_cell.angle_gamma   90.00
#
_symmetry.space_group_name_H-M   'P 1'
#
loop_
_entity.id
_entity.type
_entity.pdbx_description
1 polymer ?
#
loop_
_entity_poly.entity_id
_entity_poly.type
_entity_poly.pdbx_seq_one_letter_code
_entity_poly.pdbx_strand_id
1 'polypeptide(L)'
;MFLDRLRNAQPNNAYVMESLDVTALYTNVSNDSAMQGIRELLIQHEGATNMYGFSIQQLMTLLKECLNRPIFRWSGRYYAQMRGLTMGQRLAPSLAIARMSKVEAPVIDLGPLLYCRYRRRLV
;
A
#
# COMPACT_ATOMS: atom_id res chain seq x y z
N MET A 1 -18.85 -9.32 -1.57
CA MET A 1 -17.93 -10.44 -1.89
C MET A 1 -17.01 -10.87 -0.73
N PHE A 2 -16.33 -9.97 0.00
CA PHE A 2 -15.67 -10.31 1.28
C PHE A 2 -16.53 -9.89 2.49
N LEU A 3 -16.97 -8.63 2.52
CA LEU A 3 -17.78 -8.09 3.62
C LEU A 3 -19.10 -8.85 3.82
N ASP A 4 -19.74 -9.31 2.73
CA ASP A 4 -20.94 -10.14 2.85
C ASP A 4 -20.66 -11.51 3.47
N ARG A 5 -19.48 -12.10 3.17
CA ARG A 5 -19.06 -13.36 3.80
C ARG A 5 -18.77 -13.15 5.27
N LEU A 6 -18.13 -12.04 5.63
CA LEU A 6 -17.89 -11.66 7.02
C LEU A 6 -19.20 -11.42 7.78
N ARG A 7 -20.18 -10.75 7.16
CA ARG A 7 -21.49 -10.47 7.74
C ARG A 7 -22.28 -11.73 8.10
N ASN A 8 -22.10 -12.79 7.31
CA ASN A 8 -22.79 -14.07 7.50
C ASN A 8 -21.92 -15.10 8.24
N ALA A 9 -20.70 -14.75 8.65
CA ALA A 9 -19.82 -15.67 9.36
C ALA A 9 -20.30 -15.89 10.80
N GLN A 10 -20.32 -17.15 11.23
CA GLN A 10 -20.65 -17.56 12.60
C GLN A 10 -19.44 -18.32 13.16
N PRO A 11 -18.38 -17.62 13.62
CA PRO A 11 -17.21 -18.28 14.18
C PRO A 11 -17.59 -19.02 15.47
N ASN A 12 -17.12 -20.27 15.61
CA ASN A 12 -17.25 -21.03 16.86
C ASN A 12 -16.45 -20.36 17.98
N ASN A 13 -16.86 -20.54 19.24
CA ASN A 13 -16.21 -20.04 20.46
C ASN A 13 -14.75 -20.52 20.65
N ALA A 14 -14.28 -21.45 19.82
CA ALA A 14 -12.88 -21.87 19.77
C ALA A 14 -11.94 -20.83 19.13
N TYR A 15 -12.49 -19.75 18.53
CA TYR A 15 -11.72 -18.75 17.79
C TYR A 15 -11.99 -17.34 18.32
N VAL A 16 -10.97 -16.49 18.26
CA VAL A 16 -11.08 -15.05 18.52
C VAL A 16 -10.97 -14.31 17.19
N MET A 17 -11.89 -13.38 16.94
CA MET A 17 -11.86 -12.50 15.78
C MET A 17 -11.41 -11.11 16.20
N GLU A 18 -10.29 -10.66 15.63
CA GLU A 18 -9.75 -9.31 15.85
C GLU A 18 -9.88 -8.47 14.58
N SER A 19 -10.27 -7.21 14.75
CA SER A 19 -10.42 -6.24 13.67
C SER A 19 -9.52 -5.04 13.94
N LEU A 20 -8.61 -4.75 13.00
CA LEU A 20 -7.66 -3.64 13.10
C LEU A 20 -7.94 -2.62 12.00
N ASP A 21 -8.02 -1.34 12.37
CA ASP A 21 -8.13 -0.24 11.41
C ASP A 21 -6.76 0.46 11.25
N VAL A 22 -6.36 0.67 10.00
CA VAL A 22 -5.12 1.38 9.69
C VAL A 22 -5.42 2.87 9.54
N THR A 23 -5.08 3.64 10.56
CA THR A 23 -5.31 5.08 10.57
C THR A 23 -4.44 5.81 9.55
N ALA A 24 -5.10 6.55 8.66
CA ALA A 24 -4.49 7.53 7.76
C ALA A 24 -3.28 6.96 6.97
N LEU A 25 -3.46 5.79 6.36
CA LEU A 25 -2.41 5.05 5.65
C LEU A 25 -1.59 5.93 4.71
N TYR A 26 -2.23 6.66 3.80
CA TYR A 26 -1.51 7.49 2.81
C TYR A 26 -0.62 8.56 3.46
N THR A 27 -1.07 9.22 4.52
CA THR A 27 -0.30 10.26 5.21
C THR A 27 0.83 9.70 6.09
N ASN A 28 0.74 8.43 6.48
CA ASN A 28 1.70 7.77 7.36
C ASN A 28 2.76 6.95 6.63
N VAL A 29 2.60 6.72 5.32
CA VAL A 29 3.62 6.07 4.49
C VAL A 29 4.53 7.13 3.87
N SER A 30 5.80 7.17 4.28
CA SER A 30 6.79 8.04 3.63
C SER A 30 7.13 7.54 2.21
N ASN A 31 7.47 8.47 1.32
CA ASN A 31 7.89 8.15 -0.05
C ASN A 31 9.09 7.21 -0.05
N ASP A 32 10.08 7.43 0.81
CA ASP A 32 11.27 6.59 0.88
C ASP A 32 10.94 5.15 1.30
N SER A 33 10.07 4.98 2.31
CA SER A 33 9.65 3.64 2.75
C SER A 33 8.85 2.92 1.67
N ALA A 34 8.00 3.64 0.93
CA ALA A 34 7.27 3.08 -0.18
C ALA A 34 8.19 2.70 -1.36
N MET A 35 9.14 3.55 -1.72
CA MET A 35 10.14 3.28 -2.75
C MET A 35 10.98 2.05 -2.39
N GLN A 36 11.42 1.94 -1.14
CA GLN A 36 12.16 0.79 -0.67
C GLN A 36 11.34 -0.50 -0.76
N GLY A 37 10.06 -0.46 -0.37
CA GLY A 37 9.17 -1.62 -0.49
C GLY A 37 8.96 -2.07 -1.94
N ILE A 38 8.80 -1.12 -2.87
CA ILE A 38 8.72 -1.45 -4.30
C ILE A 38 10.02 -2.06 -4.82
N ARG A 39 11.17 -1.49 -4.44
CA ARG A 39 12.48 -2.03 -4.85
C ARG A 39 12.67 -3.46 -4.37
N GLU A 40 12.34 -3.75 -3.11
CA GLU A 40 12.40 -5.10 -2.54
C GLU A 40 11.50 -6.08 -3.32
N LEU A 41 10.26 -5.69 -3.62
CA LEU A 41 9.35 -6.53 -4.42
C LEU A 41 9.85 -6.78 -5.84
N LEU A 42 10.43 -5.76 -6.50
CA LEU A 42 10.98 -5.90 -7.85
C LEU A 42 12.19 -6.84 -7.88
N ILE A 43 13.04 -6.80 -6.86
CA ILE A 43 14.18 -7.72 -6.72
C ILE A 43 13.68 -9.14 -6.42
N GLN A 44 12.73 -9.29 -5.49
CA GLN A 44 12.17 -10.58 -5.11
C GLN A 44 11.49 -11.31 -6.29
N HIS A 45 10.87 -10.55 -7.18
CA HIS A 45 10.14 -11.06 -8.35
C HIS A 45 10.83 -10.72 -9.67
N GLU A 46 12.16 -10.61 -9.66
CA GLU A 46 12.94 -10.37 -10.87
C GLU A 46 12.71 -11.50 -11.89
N GLY A 47 12.48 -11.14 -13.15
CA GLY A 47 12.15 -12.07 -14.24
C GLY A 47 10.68 -12.52 -14.30
N ALA A 48 9.90 -12.37 -13.22
CA ALA A 48 8.46 -12.66 -13.24
C ALA A 48 7.61 -11.45 -13.68
N THR A 49 8.17 -10.24 -13.56
CA THR A 49 7.49 -8.99 -13.92
C THR A 49 7.96 -8.50 -15.29
N ASN A 50 7.04 -8.17 -16.19
CA ASN A 50 7.39 -7.50 -17.44
C ASN A 50 7.84 -6.06 -17.15
N MET A 51 9.14 -5.81 -17.31
CA MET A 51 9.75 -4.50 -17.07
C MET A 51 9.72 -3.59 -18.30
N TYR A 52 9.14 -4.01 -19.43
CA TYR A 52 9.02 -3.23 -20.67
C TYR A 52 10.34 -2.59 -21.15
N GLY A 53 11.46 -3.28 -20.93
CA GLY A 53 12.80 -2.81 -21.30
C GLY A 53 13.49 -1.90 -20.27
N PHE A 54 12.85 -1.59 -19.14
CA PHE A 54 13.48 -0.84 -18.05
C PHE A 54 14.27 -1.74 -17.10
N SER A 55 15.40 -1.25 -16.60
CA SER A 55 16.03 -1.84 -15.42
C SER A 55 15.29 -1.42 -14.15
N ILE A 56 15.47 -2.18 -13.06
CA ILE A 56 14.95 -1.80 -11.73
C ILE A 56 15.41 -0.38 -11.36
N GLN A 57 16.68 -0.04 -11.62
CA GLN A 57 17.21 1.28 -11.32
C GLN A 57 16.50 2.39 -12.11
N GLN A 58 16.24 2.19 -13.40
CA GLN A 58 15.52 3.17 -14.22
C GLN A 58 14.08 3.34 -13.74
N LEU A 59 13.38 2.25 -13.42
CA LEU A 59 12.03 2.30 -12.88
C LEU A 59 11.97 3.04 -11.54
N MET A 60 12.94 2.78 -10.65
CA MET A 60 13.04 3.48 -9.37
C MET A 60 13.32 4.98 -9.53
N THR A 61 14.11 5.37 -10.53
CA THR A 61 14.31 6.79 -10.87
C THR A 61 13.00 7.45 -11.34
N LEU A 62 12.26 6.80 -12.24
CA LEU A 62 10.96 7.32 -12.69
C LEU A 62 9.95 7.44 -11.55
N LEU A 63 9.90 6.44 -10.66
CA LEU A 63 9.04 6.46 -9.49
C LEU A 63 9.41 7.62 -8.55
N LYS A 64 10.70 7.87 -8.34
CA LYS A 64 11.18 8.99 -7.51
C LYS A 64 10.71 10.32 -8.08
N GLU A 65 10.83 10.54 -9.38
CA GLU A 65 10.33 11.77 -10.02
C GLU A 65 8.80 11.90 -9.88
N CYS A 66 8.05 10.80 -10.02
CA CYS A 66 6.61 10.80 -9.82
C CYS A 66 6.18 11.12 -8.37
N LEU A 67 7.06 10.89 -7.39
CA LEU A 67 6.81 11.14 -5.97
C LEU A 67 7.45 12.44 -5.47
N ASN A 68 8.26 13.11 -6.30
CA ASN A 68 8.97 14.31 -5.91
C ASN A 68 8.01 15.50 -5.90
N ARG A 69 7.73 16.01 -4.70
CA ARG A 69 6.93 17.22 -4.44
C ARG A 69 5.63 17.33 -5.26
N PRO A 70 4.71 16.38 -5.11
CA PRO A 70 3.38 16.51 -5.70
C PRO A 70 2.72 17.82 -5.25
N ILE A 71 2.35 18.64 -6.23
CA ILE A 71 1.68 19.93 -6.02
C ILE A 71 0.18 19.72 -6.12
N PHE A 72 -0.58 20.27 -5.18
CA PHE A 72 -2.03 20.31 -5.24
C PHE A 72 -2.54 21.74 -5.10
N ARG A 73 -3.75 21.99 -5.62
CA ARG A 73 -4.41 23.31 -5.56
C ARG A 73 -5.52 23.28 -4.53
N TRP A 74 -5.50 24.23 -3.61
CA TRP A 74 -6.54 24.43 -2.61
C TRP A 74 -6.83 25.92 -2.44
N SER A 75 -8.11 26.31 -2.45
CA SER A 75 -8.54 27.71 -2.34
C SER A 75 -7.80 28.69 -3.29
N GLY A 76 -7.55 28.25 -4.53
CA GLY A 76 -6.86 29.06 -5.53
C GLY A 76 -5.34 29.18 -5.36
N ARG A 77 -4.75 28.53 -4.35
CA ARG A 77 -3.30 28.53 -4.08
C ARG A 77 -2.69 27.15 -4.32
N TYR A 78 -1.41 27.13 -4.69
CA TYR A 78 -0.63 25.92 -4.90
C TYR A 78 0.15 25.56 -3.64
N TYR A 79 0.14 24.27 -3.29
CA TYR A 79 0.83 23.72 -2.13
C TYR A 79 1.61 22.49 -2.54
N ALA A 80 2.83 22.34 -2.01
CA ALA A 80 3.58 21.09 -2.11
C ALA A 80 3.18 20.18 -0.94
N GLN A 81 2.88 18.92 -1.25
CA GLN A 81 2.71 17.93 -0.19
C GLN A 81 4.07 17.56 0.39
N MET A 82 4.21 17.73 1.71
CA MET A 82 5.47 17.53 2.43
C MET A 82 5.59 16.15 3.09
N ARG A 83 4.47 15.47 3.33
CA ARG A 83 4.42 14.20 4.05
C ARG A 83 3.43 13.24 3.41
N GLY A 84 3.79 11.96 3.41
CA GLY A 84 2.92 10.89 2.97
C GLY A 84 2.83 10.76 1.45
N LEU A 85 2.14 9.71 1.02
CA LEU A 85 1.70 9.51 -0.35
C LEU A 85 0.56 10.48 -0.70
N THR A 86 0.58 11.04 -1.90
CA THR A 86 -0.45 11.99 -2.32
C THR A 86 -1.76 11.31 -2.62
N MET A 87 -2.79 11.72 -1.90
CA MET A 87 -4.16 11.29 -2.16
C MET A 87 -4.58 11.78 -3.56
N GLY A 88 -5.09 10.87 -4.38
CA GLY A 88 -5.41 11.14 -5.79
C GLY A 88 -4.28 10.80 -6.77
N GLN A 89 -3.05 10.55 -6.31
CA GLN A 89 -1.99 10.03 -7.17
C GLN A 89 -2.31 8.57 -7.56
N ARG A 90 -2.22 8.25 -8.85
CA ARG A 90 -2.53 6.90 -9.36
C ARG A 90 -1.65 5.80 -8.79
N LEU A 91 -0.41 6.14 -8.42
CA LEU A 91 0.55 5.20 -7.83
C LEU A 91 0.38 5.01 -6.31
N ALA A 92 -0.25 5.97 -5.62
CA ALA A 92 -0.38 5.91 -4.17
C ALA A 92 -1.04 4.62 -3.66
N PRO A 93 -2.11 4.07 -4.28
CA PRO A 93 -2.67 2.79 -3.87
C PRO A 93 -1.67 1.63 -3.94
N SER A 94 -0.91 1.51 -5.02
CA SER A 94 0.08 0.43 -5.19
C SER A 94 1.23 0.56 -4.18
N LEU A 95 1.70 1.78 -3.96
CA LEU A 95 2.74 2.10 -2.97
C LEU A 95 2.27 1.78 -1.53
N ALA A 96 1.03 2.12 -1.21
CA ALA A 96 0.42 1.80 0.08
C ALA A 96 0.28 0.28 0.27
N ILE A 97 -0.12 -0.47 -0.78
CA ILE A 97 -0.21 -1.92 -0.74
C ILE A 97 1.16 -2.56 -0.52
N ALA A 98 2.20 -2.11 -1.24
CA ALA A 98 3.56 -2.61 -1.05
C ALA A 98 4.03 -2.39 0.39
N ARG A 99 3.76 -1.21 0.96
CA ARG A 99 4.09 -0.93 2.36
C ARG A 99 3.34 -1.83 3.34
N MET A 100 2.04 -2.04 3.10
CA MET A 100 1.20 -2.92 3.93
C MET A 100 1.68 -4.37 3.86
N SER A 101 2.10 -4.88 2.71
CA SER A 101 2.66 -6.23 2.58
C SER A 101 3.82 -6.46 3.56
N LYS A 102 4.65 -5.45 3.80
CA LYS A 102 5.75 -5.51 4.77
C LYS A 102 5.29 -5.39 6.23
N VAL A 103 4.23 -4.64 6.51
CA VAL A 103 3.61 -4.61 7.86
C VAL A 103 2.97 -5.96 8.20
N GLU A 104 2.45 -6.64 7.18
CA GLU A 104 1.63 -7.84 7.33
C GLU A 104 2.45 -9.11 7.44
N ALA A 105 3.68 -9.14 6.91
CA ALA A 105 4.53 -10.32 6.92
C ALA A 105 4.65 -10.98 8.32
N PRO A 106 4.96 -10.25 9.42
CA PRO A 106 5.03 -10.86 10.75
C PRO A 106 3.68 -11.42 11.24
N VAL A 107 2.57 -10.80 10.84
CA VAL A 107 1.22 -11.28 11.20
C VAL A 107 0.91 -12.57 10.47
N ILE A 108 1.31 -12.68 9.20
CA ILE A 108 1.15 -13.89 8.40
C ILE A 108 2.04 -15.01 8.93
N ASP A 109 3.27 -14.69 9.35
CA ASP A 109 4.23 -15.65 9.91
C ASP A 109 3.74 -16.27 11.23
N LEU A 110 2.88 -15.58 11.99
CA LEU A 110 2.23 -16.12 13.19
C LEU A 110 1.17 -17.20 12.87
N GLY A 111 0.84 -17.42 11.59
CA GLY A 111 -0.07 -18.47 11.16
C GLY A 111 -1.54 -18.29 11.59
N PRO A 112 -2.16 -17.11 11.41
CA PRO A 112 -3.59 -16.94 11.70
C PRO A 112 -4.42 -17.86 10.79
N LEU A 113 -5.48 -18.44 11.35
CA LEU A 113 -6.40 -19.31 10.60
C LEU A 113 -6.99 -18.59 9.38
N LEU A 114 -7.27 -17.29 9.52
CA LEU A 114 -7.73 -16.43 8.45
C LEU A 114 -7.15 -15.04 8.64
N TYR A 115 -6.45 -14.55 7.62
CA TYR A 115 -6.05 -13.15 7.51
C TYR A 115 -6.70 -12.53 6.28
N CYS A 116 -7.37 -11.39 6.45
CA CYS A 116 -8.01 -10.67 5.36
C CYS A 116 -7.79 -9.17 5.53
N ARG A 117 -7.32 -8.51 4.48
CA ARG A 117 -7.30 -7.06 4.37
C ARG A 117 -8.16 -6.62 3.20
N TYR A 118 -8.91 -5.54 3.41
CA TYR A 118 -9.59 -4.84 2.33
C TYR A 118 -9.23 -3.36 2.38
N ARG A 119 -9.19 -2.71 1.20
CA ARG A 119 -9.04 -1.26 1.08
C ARG A 119 -10.38 -0.69 0.68
N ARG A 120 -10.95 0.21 1.50
CA ARG A 120 -12.15 0.94 1.13
C ARG A 120 -11.79 1.94 0.01
N ARG A 121 -12.35 1.75 -1.18
CA ARG A 121 -12.26 2.74 -2.25
C ARG A 121 -13.31 3.81 -1.95
N LEU A 122 -12.88 4.96 -1.43
CA LEU A 122 -13.73 6.14 -1.39
C LEU A 122 -13.85 6.62 -2.84
N VAL A 123 -15.00 6.37 -3.44
CA VAL A 123 -15.41 6.94 -4.72
C VAL A 123 -16.19 8.21 -4.42
#